data_AF-A0A838XWW7-F1
#
_entry.id   AF-A0A838XWW7-F1
#
_cell.length_a   1.000
_cell.length_b   1.000
_cell.length_c   1.000
_cell.angle_alpha   90.00
_cell.angle_beta   90.00
_cell.angle_gamma   90.00
#
_symmetry.space_group_name_H-M   'P 1'
#
loop_
_entity.id
_entity.type
_entity.pdbx_description
1 polymer ?
#
loop_
_entity_poly.entity_id
_entity_poly.type
_entity_poly.pdbx_seq_one_letter_code
_entity_poly.pdbx_strand_id
1 'polypeptide(L)'
;MSERFQPVETARVVLFDAPALAMDLDVDLARLAPPDRARFAEAMQGWLLREAAIVSQAQLAHDTVNAAITVGDRELEGFRPPRYGRACFRLVDDPVPGWARSGLSHLAGASVVEPRPNKVWLDIKGVGVGPGCTPQRRAYSNGLMSLSEAFEEYLWSRLVGAVFRHCEAPCASLPIYAIIDLGFAILDETGARLPAAVCVRRGHLRSWVSDLPIARSEEQRACLSVELMLRRFGLTSSADDPIRLDRRPDGVWLSDCPGLKAPAQVPEALLAGFEGRRFPIEVEGVNIQIARSGRSSGLEVVDFGHFKTRKRFERPLVSTVANWPGAFGGVIWPEDAGFPQPDPRLVPVGDCWGWSRHPERGEVRGTALLADRLAEKAQSTAGGGDALKAEVDALIDRAASGWKEEGGR
;
A
#
# COMPACT_ATOMS: atom_id res chain seq x y z
N MET A 1 -12.85 -13.32 -8.94
CA MET A 1 -13.67 -14.49 -8.54
C MET A 1 -14.52 -14.06 -7.36
N SER A 2 -15.81 -14.44 -7.32
CA SER A 2 -16.59 -14.26 -6.10
C SER A 2 -16.00 -15.13 -5.00
N GLU A 3 -15.95 -14.62 -3.78
CA GLU A 3 -15.38 -15.27 -2.61
C GLU A 3 -16.25 -14.97 -1.39
N ARG A 4 -16.31 -15.94 -0.47
CA ARG A 4 -16.99 -15.79 0.82
C ARG A 4 -15.97 -15.55 1.92
N PHE A 5 -16.32 -14.65 2.82
CA PHE A 5 -15.53 -14.25 3.96
C PHE A 5 -16.32 -14.40 5.25
N GLN A 6 -15.62 -14.63 6.35
CA GLN A 6 -16.22 -14.61 7.69
C GLN A 6 -15.85 -13.33 8.45
N PRO A 7 -16.81 -12.66 9.11
CA PRO A 7 -16.55 -11.58 10.05
C PRO A 7 -15.75 -12.08 11.24
N VAL A 8 -14.79 -11.28 11.70
CA VAL A 8 -13.99 -11.55 12.90
C VAL A 8 -14.59 -10.80 14.09
N GLU A 9 -15.02 -11.52 15.13
CA GLU A 9 -15.76 -10.93 16.27
C GLU A 9 -14.86 -10.16 17.23
N THR A 10 -13.58 -10.54 17.28
CA THR A 10 -12.56 -9.93 18.17
C THR A 10 -11.95 -8.66 17.59
N ALA A 11 -12.40 -8.22 16.42
CA ALA A 11 -11.77 -7.14 15.70
C ALA A 11 -12.08 -5.76 16.29
N ARG A 12 -11.13 -4.84 16.17
CA ARG A 12 -11.26 -3.44 16.59
C ARG A 12 -10.54 -2.48 15.65
N VAL A 13 -11.08 -1.28 15.46
CA VAL A 13 -10.40 -0.23 14.72
C VAL A 13 -9.30 0.35 15.61
N VAL A 14 -8.06 0.34 15.13
CA VAL A 14 -6.92 0.91 15.86
C VAL A 14 -6.39 2.19 15.24
N LEU A 15 -6.74 2.46 13.98
CA LEU A 15 -6.50 3.73 13.31
C LEU A 15 -7.66 4.02 12.38
N PHE A 16 -8.18 5.25 12.39
CA PHE A 16 -9.26 5.70 11.52
C PHE A 16 -8.93 7.08 10.92
N ASP A 17 -8.93 7.16 9.60
CA ASP A 17 -8.71 8.42 8.86
C ASP A 17 -10.06 9.02 8.43
N ALA A 18 -10.73 9.66 9.39
CA ALA A 18 -12.04 10.25 9.17
C ALA A 18 -12.08 11.22 7.97
N PRO A 19 -11.11 12.15 7.81
CA PRO A 19 -11.07 13.03 6.64
C PRO A 19 -11.01 12.29 5.31
N ALA A 20 -10.19 11.24 5.21
CA ALA A 20 -10.07 10.46 3.98
C ALA A 20 -11.40 9.79 3.59
N LEU A 21 -12.04 9.10 4.53
CA LEU A 21 -13.33 8.46 4.27
C LEU A 21 -14.44 9.50 4.02
N ALA A 22 -14.48 10.58 4.79
CA ALA A 22 -15.49 11.63 4.64
C ALA A 22 -15.40 12.31 3.27
N MET A 23 -14.20 12.57 2.76
CA MET A 23 -13.99 13.07 1.40
C MET A 23 -14.62 12.12 0.35
N ASP A 24 -14.40 10.81 0.49
CA ASP A 24 -14.99 9.81 -0.40
C ASP A 24 -16.49 9.52 -0.13
N LEU A 25 -17.07 10.06 0.94
CA LEU A 25 -18.51 10.07 1.16
C LEU A 25 -19.12 11.45 0.85
N ASP A 26 -18.31 12.39 0.34
CA ASP A 26 -18.63 13.81 0.16
C ASP A 26 -19.28 14.44 1.42
N VAL A 27 -18.74 14.10 2.59
CA VAL A 27 -19.14 14.67 3.88
C VAL A 27 -18.14 15.76 4.25
N ASP A 28 -18.62 17.00 4.34
CA ASP A 28 -17.81 18.13 4.81
C ASP A 28 -17.70 18.10 6.34
N LEU A 29 -16.68 17.42 6.86
CA LEU A 29 -16.41 17.35 8.29
C LEU A 29 -16.22 18.73 8.93
N ALA A 30 -15.76 19.74 8.18
CA ALA A 30 -15.54 21.08 8.71
C ALA A 30 -16.86 21.77 9.10
N ARG A 31 -17.98 21.41 8.45
CA ARG A 31 -19.33 21.90 8.77
C ARG A 31 -19.98 21.22 9.96
N LEU A 32 -19.53 20.02 10.32
CA LEU A 32 -20.06 19.31 11.48
C LEU A 32 -19.56 19.96 12.77
N ALA A 33 -20.45 20.10 13.76
CA ALA A 33 -20.05 20.49 15.12
C ALA A 33 -19.18 19.37 15.74
N PRO A 34 -18.30 19.68 16.72
CA PRO A 34 -17.42 18.67 17.31
C PRO A 34 -18.13 17.40 17.83
N PRO A 35 -19.30 17.47 18.50
CA PRO A 35 -20.04 16.28 18.90
C PRO A 35 -20.52 15.43 17.71
N ASP A 36 -20.90 16.06 16.61
CA ASP A 36 -21.36 15.37 15.40
C ASP A 36 -20.20 14.73 14.64
N ARG A 37 -19.01 15.33 14.66
CA ARG A 37 -17.78 14.69 14.13
C ARG A 37 -17.45 13.42 14.91
N ALA A 38 -17.56 13.46 16.24
CA ALA A 38 -17.32 12.29 17.08
C ALA A 38 -18.34 11.17 16.78
N ARG A 39 -19.64 11.52 16.68
CA ARG A 39 -20.70 10.57 16.29
C ARG A 39 -20.50 10.00 14.89
N PHE A 40 -20.09 10.83 13.93
CA PHE A 40 -19.72 10.37 12.59
C PHE A 40 -18.58 9.35 12.67
N ALA A 41 -17.51 9.68 13.39
CA ALA A 41 -16.36 8.79 13.51
C ALA A 41 -16.72 7.45 14.16
N GLU A 42 -17.50 7.45 15.24
CA GLU A 42 -18.00 6.24 15.89
C GLU A 42 -18.85 5.39 14.93
N ALA A 43 -19.80 6.02 14.23
CA ALA A 43 -20.66 5.34 13.27
C ALA A 43 -19.87 4.71 12.11
N MET A 44 -18.88 5.43 11.57
CA MET A 44 -18.03 4.94 10.49
C MET A 44 -17.11 3.81 10.94
N GLN A 45 -16.52 3.89 12.14
CA GLN A 45 -15.73 2.80 12.70
C GLN A 45 -16.58 1.54 12.89
N GLY A 46 -17.80 1.68 13.43
CA GLY A 46 -18.74 0.56 13.57
C GLY A 46 -19.14 -0.03 12.22
N TRP A 47 -19.32 0.79 11.18
CA TRP A 47 -19.58 0.30 9.82
C TRP A 47 -18.38 -0.43 9.21
N LEU A 48 -17.16 0.13 9.34
CA LEU A 48 -15.94 -0.51 8.87
C LEU A 48 -15.68 -1.85 9.56
N LEU A 49 -15.98 -1.99 10.86
CA LEU A 49 -15.89 -3.29 11.54
C LEU A 49 -16.87 -4.30 10.95
N ARG A 50 -18.15 -3.92 10.78
CA ARG A 50 -19.15 -4.82 10.20
C ARG A 50 -18.82 -5.24 8.77
N GLU A 51 -18.19 -4.37 7.99
CA GLU A 51 -17.99 -4.58 6.56
C GLU A 51 -16.57 -4.99 6.15
N ALA A 52 -15.56 -4.76 6.99
CA ALA A 52 -14.17 -4.98 6.61
C ALA A 52 -13.37 -5.83 7.59
N ALA A 53 -13.85 -6.08 8.81
CA ALA A 53 -13.19 -7.02 9.73
C ALA A 53 -13.46 -8.46 9.32
N ILE A 54 -12.77 -8.93 8.30
CA ILE A 54 -13.07 -10.21 7.64
C ILE A 54 -11.84 -11.06 7.37
N VAL A 55 -12.04 -12.37 7.26
CA VAL A 55 -11.04 -13.34 6.81
C VAL A 55 -11.64 -14.31 5.78
N SER A 56 -10.81 -14.78 4.85
CA SER A 56 -11.18 -15.78 3.85
C SER A 56 -11.45 -17.13 4.53
N GLN A 57 -12.39 -17.91 4.00
CA GLN A 57 -12.70 -19.24 4.53
C GLN A 57 -11.48 -20.17 4.67
N ALA A 58 -10.47 -20.03 3.80
CA ALA A 58 -9.23 -20.80 3.86
C ALA A 58 -8.44 -20.62 5.19
N GLN A 59 -8.67 -19.53 5.93
CA GLN A 59 -8.00 -19.26 7.21
C GLN A 59 -8.68 -19.91 8.42
N LEU A 60 -9.90 -20.45 8.22
CA LEU A 60 -10.66 -21.12 9.27
C LEU A 60 -10.21 -22.56 9.49
N ALA A 61 -9.37 -23.11 8.61
CA ALA A 61 -8.87 -24.47 8.77
C ALA A 61 -7.93 -24.64 9.98
N HIS A 62 -7.48 -23.52 10.59
CA HIS A 62 -6.72 -23.38 11.85
C HIS A 62 -5.61 -24.41 12.11
N ASP A 63 -4.34 -23.97 12.14
CA ASP A 63 -3.18 -24.63 12.80
C ASP A 63 -1.85 -24.21 12.17
N THR A 64 -1.89 -23.92 10.88
CA THR A 64 -0.69 -23.69 10.10
C THR A 64 -0.33 -22.22 10.17
N VAL A 65 -1.09 -21.28 9.62
CA VAL A 65 -0.58 -19.89 9.49
C VAL A 65 -1.11 -18.89 10.51
N ASN A 66 -2.05 -19.29 11.37
CA ASN A 66 -2.70 -18.41 12.33
C ASN A 66 -3.17 -19.17 13.57
N ALA A 67 -3.30 -18.44 14.68
CA ALA A 67 -4.04 -18.87 15.85
C ALA A 67 -5.54 -19.05 15.54
N ALA A 68 -6.26 -19.67 16.46
CA ALA A 68 -7.72 -19.77 16.37
C ALA A 68 -8.36 -18.39 16.15
N ILE A 69 -9.36 -18.33 15.27
CA ILE A 69 -10.07 -17.10 14.91
C ILE A 69 -11.50 -17.24 15.40
N THR A 70 -11.96 -16.30 16.22
CA THR A 70 -13.36 -16.20 16.59
C THR A 70 -14.11 -15.46 15.48
N VAL A 71 -15.01 -16.16 14.81
CA VAL A 71 -15.78 -15.65 13.68
C VAL A 71 -17.27 -15.74 13.94
N GLY A 72 -18.02 -14.81 13.34
CA GLY A 72 -19.49 -14.82 13.41
C GLY A 72 -20.13 -15.77 12.40
N ASP A 73 -21.43 -16.04 12.56
CA ASP A 73 -22.18 -16.99 11.73
C ASP A 73 -22.54 -16.47 10.32
N ARG A 74 -22.46 -15.16 10.10
CA ARG A 74 -22.86 -14.51 8.85
C ARG A 74 -21.72 -14.61 7.83
N GLU A 75 -22.01 -15.13 6.65
CA GLU A 75 -21.09 -15.04 5.52
C GLU A 75 -21.20 -13.70 4.79
N LEU A 76 -20.06 -13.19 4.33
CA LEU A 76 -19.96 -11.97 3.55
C LEU A 76 -19.43 -12.26 2.16
N GLU A 77 -20.10 -11.72 1.14
CA GLU A 77 -19.63 -11.82 -0.23
C GLU A 77 -18.62 -10.70 -0.54
N GLY A 78 -17.60 -11.08 -1.30
CA GLY A 78 -16.64 -10.17 -1.89
C GLY A 78 -16.10 -10.71 -3.21
N PHE A 79 -15.17 -9.96 -3.78
CA PHE A 79 -14.56 -10.28 -5.05
C PHE A 79 -13.05 -10.14 -4.95
N ARG A 80 -12.33 -11.19 -5.33
CA ARG A 80 -10.88 -11.15 -5.48
C ARG A 80 -10.52 -11.08 -6.96
N PRO A 81 -9.95 -9.97 -7.46
CA PRO A 81 -9.44 -9.93 -8.82
C PRO A 81 -8.35 -10.99 -9.03
N PRO A 82 -8.15 -11.46 -10.27
CA PRO A 82 -7.00 -12.29 -10.58
C PRO A 82 -5.71 -11.63 -10.09
N ARG A 83 -4.77 -12.45 -9.58
CA ARG A 83 -3.45 -12.03 -9.08
C ARG A 83 -3.44 -11.16 -7.82
N TYR A 84 -4.60 -10.75 -7.30
CA TYR A 84 -4.65 -10.15 -5.97
C TYR A 84 -4.28 -11.22 -4.96
N GLY A 85 -3.15 -11.01 -4.29
CA GLY A 85 -2.65 -11.93 -3.27
C GLY A 85 -3.56 -11.92 -2.04
N ARG A 86 -3.31 -10.99 -1.12
CA ARG A 86 -4.00 -10.89 0.18
C ARG A 86 -5.15 -9.88 0.27
N ALA A 87 -5.57 -9.30 -0.86
CA ALA A 87 -6.59 -8.26 -0.88
C ALA A 87 -7.87 -8.71 -1.58
N CYS A 88 -9.01 -8.18 -1.14
CA CYS A 88 -10.30 -8.37 -1.78
C CYS A 88 -11.08 -7.06 -1.89
N PHE A 89 -11.99 -7.00 -2.86
CA PHE A 89 -12.99 -5.94 -2.93
C PHE A 89 -14.31 -6.39 -2.32
N ARG A 90 -14.99 -5.49 -1.60
CA ARG A 90 -16.39 -5.65 -1.20
C ARG A 90 -17.21 -4.47 -1.65
N LEU A 91 -18.34 -4.75 -2.30
CA LEU A 91 -19.37 -3.76 -2.57
C LEU A 91 -20.34 -3.76 -1.39
N VAL A 92 -20.34 -2.68 -0.63
CA VAL A 92 -21.07 -2.58 0.63
C VAL A 92 -22.08 -1.46 0.55
N ASP A 93 -23.15 -1.55 1.32
CA ASP A 93 -24.11 -0.46 1.39
C ASP A 93 -23.41 0.79 1.95
N ASP A 94 -23.73 1.94 1.35
CA ASP A 94 -23.30 3.25 1.82
C ASP A 94 -23.65 3.33 3.32
N PRO A 95 -22.76 3.82 4.19
CA PRO A 95 -23.07 3.99 5.61
C PRO A 95 -23.99 5.19 5.91
N VAL A 96 -24.17 6.10 4.95
CA VAL A 96 -24.91 7.37 5.04
C VAL A 96 -26.43 7.32 4.65
N PRO A 97 -27.08 6.24 4.13
CA PRO A 97 -28.50 6.24 3.74
C PRO A 97 -29.44 6.73 4.84
N GLY A 98 -29.07 6.54 6.11
CA GLY A 98 -29.79 7.05 7.29
C GLY A 98 -29.41 8.48 7.70
N TRP A 99 -28.20 8.96 7.43
CA TRP A 99 -27.78 10.35 7.75
C TRP A 99 -28.42 11.38 6.82
N ALA A 100 -28.61 11.03 5.55
CA ALA A 100 -29.38 11.85 4.61
C ALA A 100 -30.89 11.88 4.96
N ARG A 101 -31.42 10.81 5.58
CA ARG A 101 -32.84 10.65 5.93
C ARG A 101 -33.21 11.04 7.38
N SER A 102 -32.26 11.16 8.31
CA SER A 102 -32.49 11.42 9.75
C SER A 102 -32.60 12.91 10.11
N GLY A 103 -32.75 13.81 9.14
CA GLY A 103 -32.90 15.25 9.40
C GLY A 103 -31.59 16.01 9.65
N LEU A 104 -30.44 15.34 9.61
CA LEU A 104 -29.11 15.98 9.63
C LEU A 104 -28.63 16.45 8.24
N SER A 105 -29.34 16.09 7.17
CA SER A 105 -29.08 16.57 5.80
C SER A 105 -29.13 18.10 5.67
N HIS A 106 -29.89 18.77 6.54
CA HIS A 106 -29.95 20.23 6.62
C HIS A 106 -28.67 20.87 7.21
N LEU A 107 -27.91 20.13 8.04
CA LEU A 107 -26.70 20.64 8.71
C LEU A 107 -25.43 20.45 7.87
N ALA A 108 -25.41 19.52 6.92
CA ALA A 108 -24.29 19.34 6.01
C ALA A 108 -24.22 20.39 4.88
N GLY A 109 -25.27 21.20 4.69
CA GLY A 109 -25.38 22.10 3.53
C GLY A 109 -25.20 21.36 2.20
N ALA A 110 -25.53 20.06 2.19
CA ALA A 110 -25.49 19.23 1.00
C ALA A 110 -26.58 19.75 0.08
N SER A 111 -26.17 20.45 -0.98
CA SER A 111 -27.05 20.69 -2.13
C SER A 111 -27.66 19.35 -2.52
N VAL A 112 -28.92 19.38 -2.97
CA VAL A 112 -29.66 18.21 -3.44
C VAL A 112 -28.95 17.66 -4.69
N VAL A 113 -27.86 16.94 -4.50
CA VAL A 113 -27.11 16.27 -5.54
C VAL A 113 -27.81 14.95 -5.80
N GLU A 114 -27.91 14.61 -7.09
CA GLU A 114 -28.52 13.42 -7.66
C GLU A 114 -28.37 12.14 -6.81
N PRO A 115 -29.36 11.22 -6.85
CA PRO A 115 -29.33 9.99 -6.07
C PRO A 115 -28.03 9.24 -6.32
N ARG A 116 -27.19 9.19 -5.29
CA ARG A 116 -25.96 8.39 -5.33
C ARG A 116 -26.32 6.91 -5.38
N PRO A 117 -25.50 6.07 -6.03
CA PRO A 117 -25.59 4.64 -5.80
C PRO A 117 -25.47 4.39 -4.28
N ASN A 118 -26.42 3.65 -3.71
CA ASN A 118 -26.46 3.31 -2.28
C ASN A 118 -25.33 2.37 -1.85
N LYS A 119 -24.23 2.28 -2.61
CA LYS A 119 -23.16 1.30 -2.41
C LYS A 119 -21.79 1.91 -2.71
N VAL A 120 -20.80 1.49 -1.94
CA VAL A 120 -19.40 1.88 -2.08
C VAL A 120 -18.51 0.64 -2.18
N TRP A 121 -17.41 0.76 -2.92
CA TRP A 121 -16.39 -0.29 -3.00
C TRP A 121 -15.34 -0.08 -1.91
N LEU A 122 -15.08 -1.11 -1.12
CA LEU A 122 -13.96 -1.20 -0.19
C LEU A 122 -12.92 -2.17 -0.74
N ASP A 123 -11.65 -1.81 -0.60
CA ASP A 123 -10.52 -2.69 -0.84
C ASP A 123 -9.87 -3.05 0.50
N ILE A 124 -9.85 -4.33 0.82
CA ILE A 124 -9.49 -4.82 2.15
C ILE A 124 -8.27 -5.74 1.97
N LYS A 125 -7.11 -5.27 2.43
CA LYS A 125 -5.82 -5.98 2.34
C LYS A 125 -5.53 -6.69 3.67
N GLY A 126 -5.09 -7.94 3.60
CA GLY A 126 -4.79 -8.78 4.77
C GLY A 126 -5.85 -9.84 5.09
N VAL A 127 -6.80 -10.10 4.18
CA VAL A 127 -7.96 -10.96 4.44
C VAL A 127 -7.67 -12.46 4.33
N GLY A 128 -6.49 -12.87 3.90
CA GLY A 128 -6.15 -14.27 3.62
C GLY A 128 -5.95 -14.59 2.14
N VAL A 129 -5.71 -15.87 1.85
CA VAL A 129 -5.51 -16.39 0.49
C VAL A 129 -6.83 -16.59 -0.24
N GLY A 130 -6.80 -16.59 -1.57
CA GLY A 130 -8.01 -16.77 -2.38
C GLY A 130 -8.56 -18.21 -2.39
N PRO A 131 -9.75 -18.42 -3.00
CA PRO A 131 -10.39 -19.73 -3.09
C PRO A 131 -9.49 -20.77 -3.76
N GLY A 132 -9.43 -21.97 -3.18
CA GLY A 132 -8.61 -23.08 -3.69
C GLY A 132 -7.11 -22.95 -3.40
N CYS A 133 -6.67 -21.87 -2.73
CA CYS A 133 -5.30 -21.76 -2.24
C CYS A 133 -5.19 -22.29 -0.81
N THR A 134 -4.07 -22.93 -0.49
CA THR A 134 -3.71 -23.33 0.87
C THR A 134 -2.78 -22.27 1.47
N PRO A 135 -3.11 -21.64 2.61
CA PRO A 135 -2.19 -20.74 3.29
C PRO A 135 -0.89 -21.46 3.67
N GLN A 136 0.26 -20.83 3.45
CA GLN A 136 1.57 -21.39 3.82
C GLN A 136 2.28 -20.48 4.83
N ARG A 137 3.04 -21.06 5.77
CA ARG A 137 3.96 -20.32 6.65
C ARG A 137 5.17 -19.83 5.85
N ARG A 138 4.92 -18.92 4.94
CA ARG A 138 5.92 -18.23 4.13
C ARG A 138 5.53 -16.77 3.98
N ALA A 139 6.53 -15.90 3.86
CA ALA A 139 6.33 -14.49 3.54
C ALA A 139 5.36 -14.35 2.37
N TYR A 140 4.33 -13.52 2.56
CA TYR A 140 3.26 -13.22 1.60
C TYR A 140 2.34 -14.40 1.19
N SER A 141 2.72 -15.66 1.49
CA SER A 141 1.99 -16.87 1.06
C SER A 141 0.92 -17.31 2.07
N ASN A 142 0.94 -16.76 3.29
CA ASN A 142 -0.15 -16.94 4.25
C ASN A 142 -1.38 -16.11 3.90
N GLY A 143 -1.27 -15.11 3.02
CA GLY A 143 -2.35 -14.21 2.64
C GLY A 143 -2.82 -13.26 3.75
N LEU A 144 -2.22 -13.27 4.94
CA LEU A 144 -2.58 -12.38 6.04
C LEU A 144 -1.66 -11.15 6.03
N MET A 145 -1.99 -10.14 6.84
CA MET A 145 -1.20 -8.93 7.04
C MET A 145 -1.03 -8.70 8.53
N SER A 146 0.19 -8.53 8.99
CA SER A 146 0.44 -8.19 10.39
C SER A 146 0.05 -6.73 10.66
N LEU A 147 -0.20 -6.41 11.93
CA LEU A 147 -0.52 -5.06 12.35
C LEU A 147 0.62 -4.07 12.06
N SER A 148 1.88 -4.53 12.22
CA SER A 148 3.06 -3.75 11.85
C SER A 148 3.09 -3.47 10.34
N GLU A 149 2.89 -4.47 9.48
CA GLU A 149 2.79 -4.23 8.04
C GLU A 149 1.68 -3.23 7.68
N ALA A 150 0.54 -3.27 8.38
CA ALA A 150 -0.56 -2.34 8.13
C ALA A 150 -0.20 -0.89 8.48
N PHE A 151 0.53 -0.68 9.59
CA PHE A 151 1.06 0.64 9.93
C PHE A 151 2.15 1.08 8.96
N GLU A 152 3.03 0.18 8.50
CA GLU A 152 4.04 0.52 7.50
C GLU A 152 3.40 0.97 6.18
N GLU A 153 2.37 0.25 5.69
CA GLU A 153 1.58 0.67 4.51
C GLU A 153 0.99 2.08 4.70
N TYR A 154 0.42 2.36 5.88
CA TYR A 154 -0.17 3.66 6.19
C TYR A 154 0.88 4.77 6.24
N LEU A 155 2.00 4.56 6.92
CA LEU A 155 3.12 5.50 7.01
C LEU A 155 3.64 5.89 5.62
N TRP A 156 3.88 4.89 4.76
CA TRP A 156 4.35 5.13 3.40
C TRP A 156 3.32 5.86 2.54
N SER A 157 2.04 5.47 2.61
CA SER A 157 0.97 6.18 1.91
C SER A 157 0.91 7.66 2.31
N ARG A 158 1.02 7.96 3.61
CA ARG A 158 0.98 9.35 4.09
C ARG A 158 2.22 10.15 3.69
N LEU A 159 3.42 9.54 3.73
CA LEU A 159 4.66 10.21 3.33
C LEU A 159 4.70 10.48 1.82
N VAL A 160 4.35 9.48 1.00
CA VAL A 160 4.28 9.63 -0.46
C VAL A 160 3.21 10.67 -0.84
N GLY A 161 2.06 10.66 -0.16
CA GLY A 161 1.05 11.70 -0.33
C GLY A 161 1.55 13.10 0.01
N ALA A 162 2.42 13.25 1.02
CA ALA A 162 3.07 14.53 1.31
C ALA A 162 4.03 14.94 0.18
N VAL A 163 4.83 14.01 -0.36
CA VAL A 163 5.72 14.28 -1.51
C VAL A 163 4.92 14.78 -2.71
N PHE A 164 3.79 14.14 -3.03
CA PHE A 164 2.94 14.57 -4.16
C PHE A 164 2.36 15.96 -3.95
N ARG A 165 1.91 16.29 -2.75
CA ARG A 165 1.44 17.66 -2.44
C ARG A 165 2.57 18.68 -2.58
N HIS A 166 3.76 18.38 -2.07
CA HIS A 166 4.92 19.27 -2.17
C HIS A 166 5.34 19.51 -3.63
N CYS A 167 5.24 18.50 -4.49
CA CYS A 167 5.61 18.60 -5.89
C CYS A 167 4.46 19.08 -6.79
N GLU A 168 3.29 19.41 -6.23
CA GLU A 168 2.05 19.67 -6.99
C GLU A 168 1.77 18.60 -8.07
N ALA A 169 2.07 17.35 -7.74
CA ALA A 169 2.02 16.26 -8.72
C ALA A 169 0.57 15.97 -9.14
N PRO A 170 0.32 15.61 -10.41
CA PRO A 170 -1.01 15.21 -10.90
C PRO A 170 -1.39 13.79 -10.47
N CYS A 171 -0.88 13.33 -9.32
CA CYS A 171 -1.15 12.03 -8.73
C CYS A 171 -1.34 12.14 -7.22
N ALA A 172 -2.00 11.15 -6.64
CA ALA A 172 -2.25 11.06 -5.21
C ALA A 172 -1.85 9.67 -4.68
N SER A 173 -1.76 9.53 -3.37
CA SER A 173 -1.74 8.20 -2.73
C SER A 173 -3.17 7.73 -2.53
N LEU A 174 -3.44 6.44 -2.76
CA LEU A 174 -4.76 5.88 -2.53
C LEU A 174 -5.13 6.00 -1.03
N PRO A 175 -6.30 6.56 -0.70
CA PRO A 175 -6.76 6.68 0.67
C PRO A 175 -6.85 5.34 1.40
N ILE A 176 -6.29 5.31 2.60
CA ILE A 176 -6.47 4.25 3.58
C ILE A 176 -7.41 4.80 4.65
N TYR A 177 -8.58 4.18 4.79
CA TYR A 177 -9.61 4.62 5.73
C TYR A 177 -9.35 4.14 7.15
N ALA A 178 -8.87 2.91 7.31
CA ALA A 178 -8.64 2.34 8.63
C ALA A 178 -7.62 1.20 8.64
N ILE A 179 -7.05 0.99 9.81
CA ILE A 179 -6.37 -0.26 10.20
C ILE A 179 -7.23 -0.92 11.27
N ILE A 180 -7.55 -2.19 11.06
CA ILE A 180 -8.34 -3.01 11.98
C ILE A 180 -7.44 -4.11 12.52
N ASP A 181 -7.21 -4.12 13.83
CA ASP A 181 -6.63 -5.27 14.55
C ASP A 181 -7.70 -6.36 14.62
N LEU A 182 -7.41 -7.55 14.09
CA LEU A 182 -8.37 -8.64 14.02
C LEU A 182 -8.48 -9.42 15.34
N GLY A 183 -7.59 -9.18 16.31
CA GLY A 183 -7.66 -9.83 17.62
C GLY A 183 -7.14 -11.27 17.66
N PHE A 184 -6.52 -11.76 16.58
CA PHE A 184 -5.79 -13.04 16.55
C PHE A 184 -4.35 -12.85 16.07
N ALA A 185 -3.54 -13.91 16.16
CA ALA A 185 -2.14 -13.88 15.74
C ALA A 185 -1.90 -14.66 14.44
N ILE A 186 -1.09 -14.09 13.56
CA ILE A 186 -0.40 -14.76 12.45
C ILE A 186 0.78 -15.54 13.02
N LEU A 187 1.06 -16.71 12.47
CA LEU A 187 2.28 -17.48 12.72
C LEU A 187 3.22 -17.28 11.52
N ASP A 188 4.36 -16.64 11.76
CA ASP A 188 5.36 -16.42 10.71
C ASP A 188 6.18 -17.69 10.41
N GLU A 189 7.19 -17.58 9.55
CA GLU A 189 8.07 -18.70 9.18
C GLU A 189 8.84 -19.29 10.37
N THR A 190 9.12 -18.47 11.38
CA THR A 190 9.82 -18.87 12.62
C THR A 190 8.86 -19.39 13.69
N GLY A 191 7.55 -19.27 13.46
CA GLY A 191 6.50 -19.56 14.44
C GLY A 191 6.24 -18.40 15.41
N ALA A 192 6.87 -17.24 15.22
CA ALA A 192 6.58 -16.07 16.01
C ALA A 192 5.14 -15.61 15.77
N ARG A 193 4.52 -15.09 16.83
CA ARG A 193 3.13 -14.65 16.83
C ARG A 193 3.08 -13.16 16.54
N LEU A 194 2.58 -12.80 15.36
CA LEU A 194 2.40 -11.40 14.95
C LEU A 194 0.92 -11.04 14.99
N PRO A 195 0.51 -9.88 15.53
CA PRO A 195 -0.89 -9.49 15.56
C PRO A 195 -1.44 -9.38 14.13
N ALA A 196 -2.58 -10.01 13.84
CA ALA A 196 -3.20 -9.95 12.53
C ALA A 196 -4.00 -8.65 12.36
N ALA A 197 -3.96 -8.08 11.17
CA ALA A 197 -4.70 -6.87 10.84
C ALA A 197 -5.24 -6.92 9.41
N VAL A 198 -6.22 -6.05 9.14
CA VAL A 198 -6.55 -5.63 7.78
C VAL A 198 -6.34 -4.13 7.60
N CYS A 199 -5.93 -3.74 6.40
CA CYS A 199 -5.84 -2.37 5.94
C CYS A 199 -7.01 -2.11 4.99
N VAL A 200 -7.90 -1.20 5.37
CA VAL A 200 -9.11 -0.85 4.59
C VAL A 200 -8.84 0.40 3.78
N ARG A 201 -8.98 0.28 2.46
CA ARG A 201 -8.63 1.29 1.47
C ARG A 201 -9.84 1.62 0.62
N ARG A 202 -9.76 2.76 -0.08
CA ARG A 202 -10.73 3.08 -1.13
C ARG A 202 -10.73 1.99 -2.20
N GLY A 203 -11.92 1.51 -2.57
CA GLY A 203 -12.10 0.66 -3.73
C GLY A 203 -11.65 1.35 -5.02
N HIS A 204 -10.89 0.64 -5.85
CA HIS A 204 -10.25 1.21 -7.02
C HIS A 204 -10.17 0.16 -8.15
N LEU A 205 -9.84 0.61 -9.35
CA LEU A 205 -9.65 -0.28 -10.50
C LEU A 205 -8.17 -0.36 -10.85
N ARG A 206 -7.66 -1.60 -10.95
CA ARG A 206 -6.35 -1.92 -11.52
C ARG A 206 -6.53 -2.61 -12.87
N SER A 207 -5.46 -2.65 -13.67
CA SER A 207 -5.42 -3.47 -14.88
C SER A 207 -5.69 -4.94 -14.52
N TRP A 208 -6.63 -5.56 -15.22
CA TRP A 208 -6.99 -6.98 -15.03
C TRP A 208 -5.94 -7.95 -15.58
N VAL A 209 -5.06 -7.45 -16.46
CA VAL A 209 -4.13 -8.28 -17.22
C VAL A 209 -2.81 -8.47 -16.47
N SER A 210 -2.30 -7.41 -15.84
CA SER A 210 -1.01 -7.45 -15.15
C SER A 210 -0.87 -6.37 -14.10
N ASP A 211 -0.09 -6.67 -13.06
CA ASP A 211 0.38 -5.68 -12.08
C ASP A 211 1.42 -4.72 -12.66
N LEU A 212 2.01 -5.09 -13.81
CA LEU A 212 2.98 -4.28 -14.54
C LEU A 212 2.29 -3.53 -15.68
N PRO A 213 2.70 -2.28 -15.97
CA PRO A 213 2.15 -1.52 -17.08
C PRO A 213 2.52 -2.14 -18.43
N ILE A 214 1.75 -1.82 -19.47
CA ILE A 214 2.10 -2.17 -20.85
C ILE A 214 3.25 -1.28 -21.33
N ALA A 215 4.22 -1.83 -22.07
CA ALA A 215 5.32 -1.07 -22.62
C ALA A 215 4.84 0.08 -23.53
N ARG A 216 5.49 1.23 -23.40
CA ARG A 216 5.21 2.51 -24.06
C ARG A 216 3.84 3.12 -23.74
N SER A 217 3.12 2.57 -22.76
CA SER A 217 1.85 3.14 -22.29
C SER A 217 2.07 4.42 -21.46
N GLU A 218 1.00 5.19 -21.29
CA GLU A 218 0.96 6.30 -20.34
C GLU A 218 1.18 5.82 -18.89
N GLU A 219 0.66 4.64 -18.56
CA GLU A 219 0.82 4.00 -17.25
C GLU A 219 2.31 3.74 -16.93
N GLN A 220 3.06 3.19 -17.89
CA GLN A 220 4.51 2.98 -17.73
C GLN A 220 5.24 4.30 -17.48
N ARG A 221 4.93 5.34 -18.27
CA ARG A 221 5.53 6.67 -18.12
C ARG A 221 5.23 7.26 -16.75
N ALA A 222 3.97 7.13 -16.29
CA ALA A 222 3.58 7.62 -14.98
C ALA A 222 4.29 6.88 -13.84
N CYS A 223 4.35 5.55 -13.87
CA CYS A 223 5.08 4.75 -12.88
C CYS A 223 6.56 5.16 -12.79
N LEU A 224 7.21 5.34 -13.95
CA LEU A 224 8.60 5.79 -14.01
C LEU A 224 8.76 7.22 -13.49
N SER A 225 7.90 8.15 -13.90
CA SER A 225 7.94 9.54 -13.42
C SER A 225 7.76 9.65 -11.91
N VAL A 226 6.84 8.86 -11.34
CA VAL A 226 6.64 8.78 -9.88
C VAL A 226 7.90 8.23 -9.20
N GLU A 227 8.49 7.13 -9.69
CA GLU A 227 9.72 6.59 -9.11
C GLU A 227 10.88 7.61 -9.15
N LEU A 228 11.09 8.28 -10.29
CA LEU A 228 12.15 9.29 -10.43
C LEU A 228 11.91 10.49 -9.51
N MET A 229 10.66 10.92 -9.34
CA MET A 229 10.29 11.96 -8.37
C MET A 229 10.62 11.52 -6.94
N LEU A 230 10.18 10.33 -6.54
CA LEU A 230 10.43 9.77 -5.21
C LEU A 230 11.92 9.66 -4.90
N ARG A 231 12.76 9.29 -5.88
CA ARG A 231 14.21 9.21 -5.71
C ARG A 231 14.85 10.56 -5.35
N ARG A 232 14.29 11.70 -5.78
CA ARG A 232 14.78 13.02 -5.31
C ARG A 232 14.59 13.22 -3.80
N PHE A 233 13.60 12.56 -3.20
CA PHE A 233 13.35 12.55 -1.76
C PHE A 233 14.10 11.41 -1.04
N GLY A 234 14.97 10.68 -1.76
CA GLY A 234 15.61 9.49 -1.24
C GLY A 234 14.66 8.32 -1.02
N LEU A 235 13.47 8.34 -1.64
CA LEU A 235 12.48 7.27 -1.58
C LEU A 235 12.55 6.39 -2.82
N THR A 236 12.20 5.12 -2.71
CA THR A 236 12.09 4.21 -3.87
C THR A 236 11.06 3.13 -3.59
N SER A 237 10.37 2.68 -4.65
CA SER A 237 9.50 1.50 -4.61
C SER A 237 10.23 0.20 -4.97
N SER A 238 11.47 0.28 -5.47
CA SER A 238 12.21 -0.88 -5.95
C SER A 238 12.43 -1.91 -4.84
N ALA A 239 12.33 -3.20 -5.19
CA ALA A 239 12.58 -4.30 -4.27
C ALA A 239 14.04 -4.30 -3.74
N ASP A 240 14.28 -4.99 -2.62
CA ASP A 240 15.64 -5.14 -2.06
C ASP A 240 16.50 -6.05 -2.93
N ASP A 241 15.89 -7.11 -3.47
CA ASP A 241 16.53 -8.04 -4.38
C ASP A 241 16.63 -7.40 -5.78
N PRO A 242 17.85 -7.11 -6.26
CA PRO A 242 18.03 -6.60 -7.60
C PRO A 242 17.73 -7.71 -8.62
N ILE A 243 17.26 -7.29 -9.78
CA ILE A 243 17.20 -8.16 -10.94
C ILE A 243 18.62 -8.32 -11.47
N ARG A 244 19.09 -9.56 -11.65
CA ARG A 244 20.46 -9.83 -12.05
C ARG A 244 20.53 -10.24 -13.52
N LEU A 245 21.49 -9.65 -14.24
CA LEU A 245 21.84 -10.03 -15.60
C LEU A 245 23.26 -10.62 -15.63
N ASP A 246 23.39 -11.84 -16.15
CA ASP A 246 24.67 -12.52 -16.34
C ASP A 246 24.92 -12.77 -17.84
N ARG A 247 26.14 -12.48 -18.30
CA ARG A 247 26.57 -12.86 -19.65
C ARG A 247 27.10 -14.30 -19.64
N ARG A 248 26.52 -15.13 -20.49
CA ARG A 248 26.88 -16.53 -20.74
C ARG A 248 27.31 -16.69 -22.21
N PRO A 249 27.94 -17.83 -22.59
CA PRO A 249 28.37 -18.06 -23.97
C PRO A 249 27.24 -17.98 -25.01
N ASP A 250 26.02 -18.31 -24.60
CA ASP A 250 24.82 -18.34 -25.44
C ASP A 250 23.98 -17.05 -25.36
N GLY A 251 24.39 -16.05 -24.59
CA GLY A 251 23.71 -14.76 -24.50
C GLY A 251 23.68 -14.17 -23.11
N VAL A 252 22.79 -13.19 -22.89
CA VAL A 252 22.59 -12.59 -21.56
C VAL A 252 21.35 -13.19 -20.93
N TRP A 253 21.45 -13.53 -19.65
CA TRP A 253 20.41 -14.22 -18.90
C TRP A 253 19.98 -13.39 -17.70
N LEU A 254 18.67 -13.37 -17.47
CA LEU A 254 18.02 -12.77 -16.32
C LEU A 254 17.84 -13.79 -15.21
N SER A 255 18.19 -13.45 -13.97
CA SER A 255 17.79 -14.17 -12.76
C SER A 255 17.16 -13.22 -11.76
N ASP A 256 16.53 -13.79 -10.73
CA ASP A 256 16.02 -13.04 -9.56
C ASP A 256 14.97 -11.98 -9.93
N CYS A 257 14.28 -12.20 -11.06
CA CYS A 257 13.17 -11.36 -11.49
C CYS A 257 11.86 -11.85 -10.86
N PRO A 258 11.05 -10.96 -10.24
CA PRO A 258 9.73 -11.33 -9.74
C PRO A 258 8.88 -12.00 -10.82
N GLY A 259 8.28 -13.15 -10.47
CA GLY A 259 7.43 -13.94 -11.37
C GLY A 259 8.17 -14.88 -12.32
N LEU A 260 9.51 -14.82 -12.37
CA LEU A 260 10.31 -15.72 -13.17
C LEU A 260 10.67 -16.99 -12.38
N LYS A 261 10.20 -18.16 -12.84
CA LYS A 261 10.46 -19.45 -12.17
C LYS A 261 11.85 -20.03 -12.45
N ALA A 262 12.48 -19.63 -13.55
CA ALA A 262 13.81 -20.10 -13.97
C ALA A 262 14.47 -19.01 -14.81
N PRO A 263 15.82 -18.90 -14.83
CA PRO A 263 16.50 -17.89 -15.62
C PRO A 263 16.01 -17.84 -17.07
N ALA A 264 15.91 -16.64 -17.63
CA ALA A 264 15.43 -16.43 -19.00
C ALA A 264 16.45 -15.63 -19.80
N GLN A 265 16.64 -16.02 -21.06
CA GLN A 265 17.49 -15.27 -21.97
C GLN A 265 16.84 -13.91 -22.29
N VAL A 266 17.63 -12.85 -22.20
CA VAL A 266 17.23 -11.49 -22.52
C VAL A 266 17.29 -11.30 -24.05
N PRO A 267 16.22 -10.86 -24.71
CA PRO A 267 16.23 -10.60 -26.15
C PRO A 267 17.30 -9.59 -26.55
N GLU A 268 17.90 -9.81 -27.72
CA GLU A 268 18.94 -8.95 -28.28
C GLU A 268 18.52 -7.48 -28.39
N ALA A 269 17.25 -7.21 -28.74
CA ALA A 269 16.70 -5.86 -28.81
C ALA A 269 16.79 -5.08 -27.48
N LEU A 270 16.83 -5.76 -26.34
CA LEU A 270 17.01 -5.14 -25.03
C LEU A 270 18.48 -4.99 -24.63
N LEU A 271 19.39 -5.74 -25.26
CA LEU A 271 20.82 -5.70 -24.97
C LEU A 271 21.49 -4.42 -25.44
N ALA A 272 20.89 -3.70 -26.40
CA ALA A 272 21.37 -2.38 -26.83
C ALA A 272 21.52 -1.41 -25.64
N GLY A 273 20.60 -1.45 -24.66
CA GLY A 273 20.69 -0.64 -23.44
C GLY A 273 21.83 -1.02 -22.50
N PHE A 274 22.47 -2.18 -22.71
CA PHE A 274 23.56 -2.75 -21.91
C PHE A 274 24.88 -2.86 -22.70
N GLU A 275 24.95 -2.29 -23.90
CA GLU A 275 26.14 -2.37 -24.74
C GLU A 275 27.34 -1.70 -24.05
N GLY A 276 28.51 -2.32 -24.14
CA GLY A 276 29.74 -1.85 -23.49
C GLY A 276 29.77 -2.01 -21.96
N ARG A 277 28.71 -2.53 -21.33
CA ARG A 277 28.64 -2.72 -19.87
C ARG A 277 29.31 -4.03 -19.44
N ARG A 278 29.90 -4.01 -18.24
CA ARG A 278 30.55 -5.19 -17.63
C ARG A 278 29.51 -6.02 -16.87
N PHE A 279 29.49 -7.32 -17.14
CA PHE A 279 28.64 -8.29 -16.44
C PHE A 279 29.39 -8.93 -15.24
N PRO A 280 28.68 -9.35 -14.18
CA PRO A 280 27.23 -9.27 -13.98
C PRO A 280 26.72 -7.84 -13.74
N ILE A 281 25.47 -7.59 -14.08
CA ILE A 281 24.79 -6.31 -13.86
C ILE A 281 23.60 -6.54 -12.94
N GLU A 282 23.52 -5.76 -11.86
CA GLU A 282 22.36 -5.72 -10.98
C GLU A 282 21.55 -4.47 -11.27
N VAL A 283 20.26 -4.63 -11.56
CA VAL A 283 19.35 -3.52 -11.86
C VAL A 283 18.15 -3.55 -10.93
N GLU A 284 17.50 -2.40 -10.80
CA GLU A 284 16.35 -2.22 -9.92
C GLU A 284 15.09 -2.04 -10.74
N GLY A 285 14.08 -2.86 -10.48
CA GLY A 285 12.76 -2.68 -11.10
C GLY A 285 11.97 -1.57 -10.42
N VAL A 286 11.34 -0.69 -11.20
CA VAL A 286 10.26 0.17 -10.71
C VAL A 286 9.12 -0.73 -10.19
N ASN A 287 8.61 -0.49 -8.99
CA ASN A 287 7.46 -1.26 -8.45
C ASN A 287 6.29 -0.34 -8.06
N ILE A 288 6.18 0.81 -8.74
CA ILE A 288 5.04 1.70 -8.58
C ILE A 288 3.82 1.04 -9.23
N GLN A 289 2.82 0.77 -8.41
CA GLN A 289 1.50 0.36 -8.87
C GLN A 289 0.57 1.56 -8.86
N ILE A 290 -0.13 1.79 -9.97
CA ILE A 290 -1.13 2.85 -10.06
C ILE A 290 -2.52 2.29 -10.31
N ALA A 291 -3.50 2.99 -9.77
CA ALA A 291 -4.91 2.77 -9.98
C ALA A 291 -5.55 4.02 -10.57
N ARG A 292 -6.72 3.84 -11.18
CA ARG A 292 -7.62 4.93 -11.54
C ARG A 292 -8.82 4.86 -10.61
N SER A 293 -9.13 5.97 -9.93
CA SER A 293 -10.43 6.11 -9.27
C SER A 293 -11.42 6.78 -10.21
N GLY A 294 -12.70 6.49 -10.06
CA GLY A 294 -13.75 7.18 -10.83
C GLY A 294 -13.99 8.63 -10.37
N ARG A 295 -13.32 9.08 -9.32
CA ARG A 295 -13.57 10.39 -8.67
C ARG A 295 -12.49 11.43 -8.93
N SER A 296 -11.24 11.01 -9.08
CA SER A 296 -10.16 11.91 -9.47
C SER A 296 -9.81 11.65 -10.93
N SER A 297 -9.55 12.71 -11.70
CA SER A 297 -8.95 12.58 -13.03
C SER A 297 -7.47 12.18 -12.95
N GLY A 298 -6.91 12.10 -11.73
CA GLY A 298 -5.52 11.82 -11.45
C GLY A 298 -5.22 10.34 -11.27
N LEU A 299 -3.93 10.01 -11.33
CA LEU A 299 -3.42 8.67 -11.05
C LEU A 299 -3.22 8.49 -9.55
N GLU A 300 -3.49 7.29 -9.04
CA GLU A 300 -3.37 7.02 -7.61
C GLU A 300 -2.39 5.89 -7.36
N VAL A 301 -1.34 6.17 -6.58
CA VAL A 301 -0.37 5.14 -6.18
C VAL A 301 -1.00 4.23 -5.13
N VAL A 302 -0.84 2.93 -5.33
CA VAL A 302 -1.33 1.87 -4.45
C VAL A 302 -0.18 0.95 -4.07
N ASP A 303 -0.41 0.12 -3.04
CA ASP A 303 0.50 -0.93 -2.59
C ASP A 303 1.88 -0.41 -2.16
N PHE A 304 1.97 -0.05 -0.88
CA PHE A 304 3.16 0.61 -0.32
C PHE A 304 4.15 -0.34 0.36
N GLY A 305 3.94 -1.66 0.27
CA GLY A 305 4.72 -2.66 1.02
C GLY A 305 6.21 -2.78 0.65
N HIS A 306 6.62 -2.19 -0.49
CA HIS A 306 8.01 -2.23 -0.97
C HIS A 306 8.73 -0.88 -0.88
N PHE A 307 8.08 0.14 -0.33
CA PHE A 307 8.69 1.45 -0.22
C PHE A 307 9.79 1.46 0.85
N LYS A 308 10.83 2.23 0.58
CA LYS A 308 11.99 2.39 1.47
C LYS A 308 12.73 3.68 1.17
N THR A 309 13.66 4.04 2.06
CA THR A 309 14.59 5.13 1.81
C THR A 309 15.99 4.64 1.46
N ARG A 310 16.74 5.49 0.77
CA ARG A 310 18.17 5.33 0.52
C ARG A 310 18.90 6.65 0.55
N LYS A 311 20.15 6.59 1.02
CA LYS A 311 21.08 7.74 0.99
C LYS A 311 21.65 8.00 -0.39
N ARG A 312 21.70 6.98 -1.24
CA ARG A 312 22.20 7.03 -2.62
C ARG A 312 21.58 5.93 -3.46
N PHE A 313 21.42 6.18 -4.75
CA PHE A 313 21.05 5.17 -5.74
C PHE A 313 22.26 4.86 -6.62
N GLU A 314 22.72 3.61 -6.61
CA GLU A 314 23.96 3.20 -7.30
C GLU A 314 23.71 2.19 -8.43
N ARG A 315 22.53 1.58 -8.46
CA ARG A 315 22.15 0.60 -9.45
C ARG A 315 21.33 1.23 -10.57
N PRO A 316 21.44 0.77 -11.83
CA PRO A 316 20.57 1.19 -12.90
C PRO A 316 19.10 0.89 -12.57
N LEU A 317 18.22 1.78 -13.02
CA LEU A 317 16.78 1.64 -12.84
C LEU A 317 16.15 1.13 -14.12
N VAL A 318 15.31 0.11 -14.01
CA VAL A 318 14.56 -0.48 -15.11
C VAL A 318 13.08 -0.17 -14.93
N SER A 319 12.49 0.42 -15.97
CA SER A 319 11.04 0.55 -16.06
C SER A 319 10.44 -0.82 -16.38
N THR A 320 9.73 -1.44 -15.44
CA THR A 320 9.19 -2.79 -15.61
C THR A 320 7.88 -2.78 -16.39
N VAL A 321 7.67 -3.75 -17.29
CA VAL A 321 6.50 -3.84 -18.18
C VAL A 321 5.99 -5.27 -18.36
N ALA A 322 4.70 -5.45 -18.64
CA ALA A 322 4.09 -6.77 -18.70
C ALA A 322 4.34 -7.55 -20.01
N ASN A 323 4.52 -6.86 -21.13
CA ASN A 323 4.41 -7.44 -22.47
C ASN A 323 5.73 -7.56 -23.23
N TRP A 324 6.87 -7.27 -22.58
CA TRP A 324 8.20 -7.47 -23.17
C TRP A 324 8.94 -8.60 -22.44
N PRO A 325 9.81 -9.37 -23.12
CA PRO A 325 10.51 -10.46 -22.47
C PRO A 325 11.43 -9.95 -21.35
N GLY A 326 11.47 -10.68 -20.24
CA GLY A 326 12.17 -10.27 -19.03
C GLY A 326 11.49 -9.13 -18.25
N ALA A 327 10.37 -8.58 -18.74
CA ALA A 327 9.64 -7.46 -18.17
C ALA A 327 10.40 -6.11 -18.17
N PHE A 328 11.30 -5.87 -19.13
CA PHE A 328 12.08 -4.62 -19.22
C PHE A 328 11.43 -3.70 -20.25
N GLY A 329 11.16 -2.44 -19.91
CA GLY A 329 10.62 -1.42 -20.81
C GLY A 329 11.60 -0.28 -21.13
N GLY A 330 12.78 -0.30 -20.49
CA GLY A 330 13.85 0.69 -20.62
C GLY A 330 14.76 0.67 -19.40
N VAL A 331 15.99 1.18 -19.54
CA VAL A 331 16.97 1.30 -18.45
C VAL A 331 17.48 2.75 -18.37
N ILE A 332 17.67 3.24 -17.15
CA ILE A 332 18.32 4.52 -16.85
C ILE A 332 19.53 4.22 -15.97
N TRP A 333 20.69 4.69 -16.41
CA TRP A 333 21.97 4.43 -15.75
C TRP A 333 22.29 5.50 -14.70
N PRO A 334 23.04 5.16 -13.63
CA PRO A 334 23.46 6.13 -12.62
C PRO A 334 24.28 7.30 -13.17
N GLU A 335 24.94 7.11 -14.31
CA GLU A 335 25.73 8.14 -14.99
C GLU A 335 24.88 9.05 -15.90
N ASP A 336 23.62 8.69 -16.18
CA ASP A 336 22.76 9.48 -17.03
C ASP A 336 22.35 10.78 -16.32
N ALA A 337 22.36 11.91 -17.03
CA ALA A 337 21.98 13.21 -16.46
C ALA A 337 20.55 13.25 -15.89
N GLY A 338 19.68 12.34 -16.34
CA GLY A 338 18.30 12.18 -15.87
C GLY A 338 18.14 11.24 -14.68
N PHE A 339 19.23 10.66 -14.13
CA PHE A 339 19.16 9.73 -13.00
C PHE A 339 19.17 10.50 -11.66
N PRO A 340 18.04 10.57 -10.95
CA PRO A 340 17.93 11.37 -9.74
C PRO A 340 18.72 10.76 -8.59
N GLN A 341 19.48 11.61 -7.89
CA GLN A 341 20.02 11.31 -6.57
C GLN A 341 19.17 12.02 -5.50
N PRO A 342 19.17 11.53 -4.25
CA PRO A 342 18.49 12.21 -3.15
C PRO A 342 19.02 13.63 -2.99
N ASP A 343 18.13 14.62 -2.98
CA ASP A 343 18.46 15.99 -2.61
C ASP A 343 18.44 16.10 -1.08
N PRO A 344 19.56 16.44 -0.42
CA PRO A 344 19.62 16.55 1.04
C PRO A 344 18.58 17.51 1.65
N ARG A 345 18.00 18.42 0.87
CA ARG A 345 16.94 19.35 1.29
C ARG A 345 15.55 18.73 1.24
N LEU A 346 15.38 17.62 0.51
CA LEU A 346 14.11 16.93 0.29
C LEU A 346 14.03 15.57 1.00
N VAL A 347 15.16 15.02 1.48
CA VAL A 347 15.13 13.74 2.21
C VAL A 347 14.32 13.92 3.52
N PRO A 348 13.36 13.02 3.82
CA PRO A 348 12.61 13.02 5.08
C PRO A 348 13.53 13.10 6.30
N VAL A 349 13.26 14.06 7.18
CA VAL A 349 14.02 14.23 8.43
C VAL A 349 13.55 13.20 9.46
N GLY A 350 14.49 12.52 10.11
CA GLY A 350 14.25 11.64 11.26
C GLY A 350 14.77 10.21 11.08
N ASP A 351 15.31 9.65 12.17
CA ASP A 351 15.95 8.32 12.16
C ASP A 351 14.98 7.18 11.81
N CYS A 352 13.68 7.40 11.98
CA CYS A 352 12.63 6.45 11.65
C CYS A 352 12.43 6.23 10.15
N TRP A 353 13.05 7.02 9.27
CA TRP A 353 12.95 6.81 7.83
C TRP A 353 14.19 6.12 7.27
N GLY A 354 15.31 6.08 7.98
CA GLY A 354 16.55 5.44 7.53
C GLY A 354 16.68 3.96 7.92
N TRP A 355 17.89 3.41 7.78
CA TRP A 355 18.27 2.13 8.37
C TRP A 355 18.77 2.34 9.80
N SER A 356 18.34 1.48 10.72
CA SER A 356 18.78 1.47 12.11
C SER A 356 19.36 0.10 12.45
N ARG A 357 20.43 0.07 13.24
CA ARG A 357 21.00 -1.19 13.74
C ARG A 357 20.22 -1.63 14.98
N HIS A 358 19.44 -2.68 14.85
CA HIS A 358 18.76 -3.36 15.95
C HIS A 358 19.71 -4.40 16.58
N PRO A 359 19.83 -4.47 17.93
CA PRO A 359 20.76 -5.37 18.61
C PRO A 359 20.58 -6.85 18.22
N GLU A 360 19.33 -7.28 18.03
CA GLU A 360 18.99 -8.68 17.76
C GLU A 360 18.74 -8.99 16.28
N ARG A 361 18.37 -7.98 15.49
CA ARG A 361 17.89 -8.15 14.10
C ARG A 361 18.89 -7.64 13.05
N GLY A 362 20.00 -7.03 13.47
CA GLY A 362 20.95 -6.42 12.54
C GLY A 362 20.42 -5.10 11.97
N GLU A 363 20.68 -4.81 10.69
CA GLU A 363 20.12 -3.62 10.04
C GLU A 363 18.62 -3.82 9.76
N VAL A 364 17.80 -2.94 10.34
CA VAL A 364 16.35 -2.93 10.17
C VAL A 364 15.92 -1.59 9.61
N ARG A 365 14.91 -1.60 8.74
CA ARG A 365 14.26 -0.38 8.28
C ARG A 365 13.65 0.36 9.47
N GLY A 366 14.00 1.63 9.64
CA GLY A 366 13.48 2.49 10.70
C GLY A 366 11.95 2.58 10.66
N THR A 367 11.35 2.49 9.47
CA THR A 367 9.90 2.46 9.28
C THR A 367 9.27 1.21 9.86
N ALA A 368 9.91 0.05 9.68
CA ALA A 368 9.46 -1.20 10.28
C ALA A 368 9.54 -1.15 11.82
N LEU A 369 10.62 -0.59 12.38
CA LEU A 369 10.74 -0.40 13.84
C LEU A 369 9.70 0.58 14.39
N LEU A 370 9.38 1.63 13.65
CA LEU A 370 8.31 2.55 14.01
C LEU A 370 6.93 1.88 13.91
N ALA A 371 6.69 1.11 12.85
CA ALA A 371 5.44 0.39 12.66
C ALA A 371 5.22 -0.68 13.74
N ASP A 372 6.28 -1.39 14.17
CA ASP A 372 6.27 -2.30 15.32
C ASP A 372 5.83 -1.54 16.60
N ARG A 373 6.42 -0.37 16.87
CA ARG A 373 6.05 0.45 18.04
C ARG A 373 4.60 0.94 17.98
N LEU A 374 4.12 1.37 16.81
CA LEU A 374 2.74 1.77 16.62
C LEU A 374 1.78 0.59 16.82
N ALA A 375 2.15 -0.61 16.36
CA ALA A 375 1.40 -1.83 16.58
C ALA A 375 1.34 -2.20 18.07
N GLU A 376 2.46 -2.17 18.80
CA GLU A 376 2.49 -2.41 20.25
C GLU A 376 1.64 -1.40 21.02
N LYS A 377 1.71 -0.12 20.66
CA LYS A 377 0.89 0.95 21.26
C LYS A 377 -0.60 0.76 20.95
N ALA A 378 -0.94 0.38 19.72
CA ALA A 378 -2.30 0.03 19.33
C ALA A 378 -2.84 -1.16 20.13
N GLN A 379 -1.98 -2.14 20.42
CA GLN A 379 -2.40 -3.31 21.19
C GLN A 379 -2.68 -3.00 22.66
N SER A 380 -1.89 -2.11 23.26
CA SER A 380 -1.96 -1.74 24.67
C SER A 380 -2.96 -0.63 24.99
N THR A 381 -3.34 0.20 24.02
CA THR A 381 -4.27 1.31 24.26
C THR A 381 -5.72 0.85 24.10
N ALA A 382 -6.46 0.81 25.20
CA ALA A 382 -7.92 0.65 25.15
C ALA A 382 -8.56 1.96 24.64
N GLY A 383 -8.77 2.09 23.32
CA GLY A 383 -9.69 3.07 22.74
C GLY A 383 -9.13 4.39 22.22
N GLY A 384 -7.87 4.45 21.75
CA GLY A 384 -7.24 5.72 21.34
C GLY A 384 -6.78 5.82 19.89
N GLY A 385 -7.59 5.41 18.89
CA GLY A 385 -7.19 5.48 17.47
C GLY A 385 -6.81 6.89 17.00
N ASP A 386 -7.45 7.93 17.54
CA ASP A 386 -7.14 9.33 17.23
C ASP A 386 -5.74 9.74 17.69
N ALA A 387 -5.27 9.22 18.82
CA ALA A 387 -3.93 9.52 19.35
C ALA A 387 -2.84 8.92 18.45
N LEU A 388 -3.05 7.71 17.94
CA LEU A 388 -2.14 7.08 16.98
C LEU A 388 -2.13 7.83 15.66
N LYS A 389 -3.30 8.23 15.16
CA LYS A 389 -3.38 9.04 13.95
C LYS A 389 -2.64 10.37 14.11
N ALA A 390 -2.86 11.08 15.21
CA ALA A 390 -2.19 12.35 15.49
C ALA A 390 -0.66 12.18 15.59
N GLU A 391 -0.18 11.08 16.17
CA GLU A 391 1.24 10.76 16.21
C GLU A 391 1.82 10.52 14.81
N VAL A 392 1.12 9.78 13.96
CA VAL A 392 1.52 9.59 12.55
C VAL A 392 1.49 10.92 11.80
N ASP A 393 0.44 11.73 11.95
CA ASP A 393 0.34 13.04 11.29
C ASP A 393 1.52 13.94 11.70
N ALA A 394 1.80 14.06 13.00
CA ALA A 394 2.92 14.85 13.51
C ALA A 394 4.29 14.32 13.04
N LEU A 395 4.42 13.01 12.80
CA LEU A 395 5.62 12.44 12.23
C LEU A 395 5.80 12.84 10.75
N ILE A 396 4.73 12.74 9.96
CA ILE A 396 4.75 13.10 8.54
C ILE A 396 5.01 14.60 8.38
N ASP A 397 4.38 15.44 9.20
CA ASP A 397 4.60 16.88 9.19
C ASP A 397 6.05 17.23 9.53
N ARG A 398 6.66 16.55 10.51
CA ARG A 398 8.07 16.72 10.84
C ARG A 398 8.98 16.29 9.70
N ALA A 399 8.69 15.14 9.07
CA ALA A 399 9.43 14.63 7.93
C ALA A 399 9.41 15.62 6.76
N ALA A 400 8.27 16.27 6.53
CA ALA A 400 8.06 17.24 5.46
C ALA A 400 8.50 18.68 5.79
N SER A 401 8.62 19.03 7.08
CA SER A 401 8.94 20.40 7.53
C SER A 401 10.27 20.95 7.01
N GLY A 402 11.20 20.07 6.65
CA GLY A 402 12.50 20.43 6.10
C GLY A 402 12.50 20.71 4.60
N TRP A 403 11.43 20.37 3.89
CA TRP A 403 11.36 20.49 2.43
C TRP A 403 11.23 21.95 2.04
N LYS A 404 12.33 22.52 1.56
CA LYS A 404 12.35 23.89 1.04
C LYS A 404 11.85 23.88 -0.39
N GLU A 405 10.94 24.80 -0.71
CA GLU A 405 10.57 25.08 -2.10
C GLU A 405 11.85 25.37 -2.88
N GLU A 406 12.00 24.72 -4.05
CA GLU A 406 12.98 25.16 -5.03
C GLU A 406 12.55 26.56 -5.43
N GLY A 407 13.22 27.59 -4.87
CA GLY A 407 12.90 28.99 -5.12
C GLY A 407 12.54 29.21 -6.59
N GLY A 408 11.32 29.70 -6.81
CA GLY A 408 10.63 29.70 -8.09
C GLY A 408 11.54 30.04 -9.25
N ARG A 409 11.61 29.12 -10.22
CA ARG A 409 12.21 29.39 -11.53
C ARG A 409 11.25 30.15 -12.41
#